data_AF-A0A3C2CUM5-F1
#
_entry.id   AF-A0A3C2CUM5-F1
#
_cell.length_a   1.000
_cell.length_b   1.000
_cell.length_c   1.000
_cell.angle_alpha   90.00
_cell.angle_beta   90.00
_cell.angle_gamma   90.00
#
_symmetry.space_group_name_H-M   'P 1'
#
loop_
_entity.id
_entity.type
_entity.pdbx_description
1 polymer ?
#
loop_
_entity_poly.entity_id
_entity_poly.type
_entity_poly.pdbx_seq_one_letter_code
_entity_poly.pdbx_strand_id
1 'polypeptide(L)' 'MAANNLKNRGVISLQYNVETHWLKENLEDKNVRVVDCRFKLGDPDAGRIQYENSHIPGAVYFDLEKDLSGAVEV' A
#
# COMPACT_ATOMS: atom_id res chain seq x y z
N MET A 1 -3.04 -7.12 -28.39
CA MET A 1 -3.67 -6.25 -29.42
C MET A 1 -3.87 -4.87 -28.81
N ALA A 2 -3.15 -3.89 -29.37
CA ALA A 2 -3.18 -2.42 -29.17
C ALA A 2 -3.18 -1.90 -27.70
N ALA A 3 -2.02 -1.56 -27.15
CA ALA A 3 -1.32 -0.27 -27.30
C ALA A 3 -1.76 0.78 -26.25
N ASN A 4 -0.86 1.08 -25.32
CA ASN A 4 -0.65 2.44 -24.85
C ASN A 4 0.87 2.66 -24.73
N ASN A 5 1.49 3.00 -25.85
CA ASN A 5 1.78 4.37 -26.30
C ASN A 5 2.97 4.97 -25.56
N LEU A 6 4.08 4.98 -26.30
CA LEU A 6 5.17 5.93 -26.23
C LEU A 6 4.61 7.36 -26.08
N LYS A 7 4.44 7.85 -24.84
CA LYS A 7 4.27 9.28 -24.56
C LYS A 7 5.21 9.67 -23.43
N ASN A 8 6.15 10.54 -23.78
CA ASN A 8 7.14 11.26 -22.97
C ASN A 8 8.50 10.57 -22.75
N ARG A 9 9.32 10.64 -23.81
CA ARG A 9 10.78 10.82 -23.65
C ARG A 9 11.01 12.17 -22.94
N GLY A 10 11.38 12.15 -21.66
CA GLY A 10 11.92 13.32 -20.95
C GLY A 10 11.27 13.69 -19.61
N VAL A 11 10.15 13.07 -19.23
CA VAL A 11 9.53 13.25 -17.90
C VAL A 11 9.11 11.87 -17.43
N ILE A 12 9.70 11.38 -16.34
CA ILE A 12 9.31 10.11 -15.72
C ILE A 12 7.92 10.33 -15.12
N SER A 13 6.88 9.87 -15.81
CA SER A 13 5.53 9.82 -15.25
C SER A 13 5.55 8.75 -14.15
N LEU A 14 5.56 9.19 -12.90
CA LEU A 14 5.43 8.28 -11.77
C LEU A 14 3.99 7.74 -11.75
N GLN A 15 3.86 6.43 -11.85
CA GLN A 15 2.60 5.71 -11.72
C GLN A 15 2.46 5.30 -10.24
N TYR A 16 1.45 5.83 -9.55
CA TYR A 16 1.27 5.62 -8.10
C TYR A 16 0.23 4.56 -7.74
N ASN A 17 -0.48 4.03 -8.73
CA ASN A 17 -1.50 2.99 -8.55
C ASN A 17 -1.15 1.77 -9.40
N VAL A 18 -1.45 0.59 -8.87
CA VAL A 18 -1.25 -0.70 -9.53
C VAL A 18 -2.54 -1.50 -9.54
N GLU A 19 -2.68 -2.37 -10.53
CA GLU A 19 -3.80 -3.31 -10.63
C GLU A 19 -3.61 -4.49 -9.66
N THR A 20 -4.72 -5.08 -9.22
CA THR A 20 -4.68 -6.25 -8.31
C THR A 20 -3.95 -7.45 -8.93
N HIS A 21 -4.08 -7.64 -10.24
CA HIS A 21 -3.37 -8.69 -10.96
C HIS A 21 -1.85 -8.47 -10.97
N TRP A 22 -1.39 -7.23 -11.17
CA TRP A 22 0.02 -6.90 -11.09
C TRP A 22 0.55 -7.23 -9.70
N LEU A 23 -0.16 -6.85 -8.63
CA LEU A 23 0.28 -7.16 -7.27
C LEU A 23 0.40 -8.67 -7.06
N LYS A 24 -0.58 -9.45 -7.51
CA LYS A 24 -0.57 -10.91 -7.42
C LYS A 24 0.67 -11.53 -8.09
N GLU A 25 1.07 -11.01 -9.24
CA GLU A 25 2.26 -11.49 -9.98
C GLU A 25 3.59 -11.10 -9.31
N ASN A 26 3.58 -10.10 -8.44
CA ASN A 26 4.79 -9.52 -7.83
C ASN A 26 4.90 -9.77 -6.31
N LEU A 27 4.03 -10.61 -5.72
CA LEU A 27 4.04 -10.89 -4.27
C LEU A 27 5.38 -11.47 -3.77
N GLU A 28 6.09 -12.20 -4.61
CA GLU A 28 7.37 -12.82 -4.27
C GLU A 28 8.59 -11.94 -4.63
N ASP A 29 8.40 -10.79 -5.29
CA ASP A 29 9.51 -9.89 -5.60
C ASP A 29 10.06 -9.28 -4.31
N LYS A 30 11.35 -9.53 -4.05
CA LYS A 30 12.06 -8.99 -2.88
C LYS A 30 12.09 -7.45 -2.83
N ASN A 31 11.87 -6.78 -3.96
CA ASN A 31 11.83 -5.33 -4.07
C ASN A 31 10.41 -4.75 -3.88
N VAL A 32 9.38 -5.59 -3.77
CA VAL A 32 8.00 -5.18 -3.54
C VAL A 32 7.61 -5.51 -2.09
N ARG A 33 7.02 -4.55 -1.40
CA ARG A 33 6.46 -4.75 -0.06
C ARG A 33 5.05 -4.21 0.01
N VAL A 34 4.16 -5.02 0.56
CA VAL A 34 2.77 -4.64 0.82
C VAL A 34 2.68 -4.14 2.25
N VAL A 35 2.05 -2.98 2.42
CA VAL A 35 1.75 -2.41 3.73
C VAL A 35 0.24 -2.35 3.86
N ASP A 36 -0.29 -2.96 4.90
CA ASP A 36 -1.68 -2.81 5.31
C ASP A 36 -1.77 -1.66 6.31
N CYS A 37 -2.39 -0.56 5.88
CA CYS A 37 -2.58 0.64 6.68
C CYS A 37 -4.08 0.90 6.93
N ARG A 38 -4.90 -0.15 7.00
CA ARG A 38 -6.33 0.00 7.34
C ARG A 38 -6.48 0.65 8.71
N PHE A 39 -7.41 1.58 8.83
CA PHE A 39 -7.74 2.28 10.07
C PHE A 39 -9.25 2.56 10.14
N LYS A 40 -9.75 2.90 11.32
CA LYS A 40 -11.12 3.35 11.53
C LYS A 40 -11.12 4.51 12.51
N LEU A 41 -11.73 5.63 12.11
CA LEU A 41 -11.80 6.82 12.95
C LEU A 41 -12.57 6.53 14.25
N GLY A 42 -12.00 6.92 15.39
CA GLY A 42 -12.57 6.70 16.72
C GLY A 42 -12.36 5.27 17.27
N ASP A 43 -11.63 4.42 16.56
CA ASP A 43 -11.38 3.02 16.93
C ASP A 43 -9.94 2.62 16.54
N PRO A 44 -8.93 3.01 17.35
CA PRO A 44 -7.51 2.86 17.01
C PRO A 44 -7.08 1.41 16.76
N ASP A 45 -7.70 0.45 17.43
CA ASP A 45 -7.32 -0.97 17.33
C ASP A 45 -7.97 -1.69 16.13
N ALA A 46 -9.01 -1.10 15.52
CA ALA A 46 -9.76 -1.75 14.43
C ALA A 46 -8.90 -2.11 13.22
N GLY A 47 -7.87 -1.31 12.92
CA GLY A 47 -6.93 -1.60 11.84
C GLY A 47 -6.12 -2.86 12.10
N ARG A 48 -5.52 -2.92 13.30
CA ARG A 48 -4.73 -4.06 13.76
C ARG A 48 -5.55 -5.34 13.82
N ILE A 49 -6.74 -5.29 14.40
CA ILE A 49 -7.66 -6.44 14.49
C ILE A 49 -8.03 -6.94 13.08
N GLN A 50 -8.32 -6.05 12.15
CA GLN A 50 -8.64 -6.43 10.76
C GLN A 50 -7.45 -7.07 10.04
N TYR A 51 -6.24 -6.55 10.25
CA TYR A 51 -5.02 -7.16 9.74
C TYR A 51 -4.82 -8.57 10.30
N GLU A 52 -4.90 -8.75 11.62
CA GLU A 52 -4.74 -10.05 12.26
C GLU A 52 -5.80 -11.07 11.80
N ASN A 53 -7.04 -10.62 11.56
CA ASN A 53 -8.11 -11.46 11.04
C ASN A 53 -7.85 -11.91 9.59
N SER A 54 -7.36 -11.02 8.72
CA SER A 54 -6.98 -11.34 7.34
C SER A 54 -6.21 -10.20 6.69
N HIS A 55 -5.20 -10.53 5.89
CA HIS A 55 -4.43 -9.57 5.09
C HIS A 55 -3.81 -10.27 3.88
N ILE A 56 -3.24 -9.47 2.96
CA ILE A 56 -2.51 -10.01 1.82
C ILE A 56 -1.25 -10.74 2.32
N PRO A 57 -0.93 -11.96 1.83
CA PRO A 57 0.25 -12.69 2.27
C PRO A 57 1.55 -11.86 2.18
N GLY A 58 2.34 -11.88 3.25
CA GLY A 58 3.60 -11.13 3.33
C GLY A 58 3.46 -9.63 3.59
N ALA A 59 2.23 -9.10 3.69
CA ALA A 59 2.01 -7.71 4.06
C ALA A 59 2.42 -7.45 5.51
N VAL A 60 2.91 -6.24 5.79
CA VAL A 60 3.17 -5.75 7.14
C VAL A 60 2.11 -4.73 7.54
N TYR A 61 1.76 -4.67 8.82
CA TYR A 61 0.80 -3.70 9.33
C TYR A 61 1.47 -2.40 9.78
N PHE A 62 0.98 -1.26 9.30
CA PHE A 62 1.36 0.07 9.79
C PHE A 62 0.14 0.74 10.45
N ASP A 63 0.33 1.19 11.68
CA ASP A 63 -0.66 1.92 12.47
C ASP A 63 -0.69 3.40 12.04
N LEU A 64 -1.89 3.94 11.76
CA LEU A 64 -2.05 5.32 11.31
C LEU A 64 -1.44 6.32 12.30
N GLU A 65 -1.70 6.12 13.59
CA GLU A 65 -1.29 7.06 14.64
C GLU A 65 0.18 6.82 15.02
N LYS A 66 0.62 5.57 15.13
CA LYS A 66 1.97 5.27 15.64
C LYS A 66 3.07 5.34 14.58
N ASP A 67 2.78 4.96 13.34
CA ASP A 67 3.81 4.77 12.31
C ASP A 67 3.72 5.81 11.17
N LEU A 68 2.52 6.33 10.91
CA LEU A 68 2.22 7.17 9.74
C LEU A 68 1.83 8.61 10.09
N SER A 69 1.78 8.96 11.37
CA SER A 69 1.49 10.32 11.84
C SER A 69 2.72 10.99 12.46
N GLY A 70 2.71 12.32 12.48
CA GLY A 70 3.71 13.11 13.18
C GLY A 70 3.43 13.19 14.68
N ALA A 71 4.36 13.76 15.43
CA ALA A 71 4.12 14.05 16.84
C ALA A 71 2.87 14.94 17.00
N VAL A 72 2.07 14.67 18.02
CA VAL A 72 0.98 15.56 18.41
C VAL A 72 1.61 16.83 18.97
N GLU A 73 1.44 17.95 18.26
CA GLU A 73 1.81 19.26 18.77
C GLU A 73 0.73 19.73 19.75
N VAL A 74 1.18 20.17 20.94
CA VAL A 74 0.36 20.66 22.06
C VAL A 74 0.47 22.17 22.21
#